data_AF-A0A349YP33-F1
#
_entry.id   AF-A0A349YP33-F1
#
_cell.length_a   1.000
_cell.length_b   1.000
_cell.length_c   1.000
_cell.angle_alpha   90.00
_cell.angle_beta   90.00
_cell.angle_gamma   90.00
#
_symmetry.space_group_name_H-M   'P 1'
#
loop_
_entity.id
_entity.type
_entity.pdbx_description
1 polymer ?
#
loop_
_entity_poly.entity_id
_entity_poly.type
_entity_poly.pdbx_seq_one_letter_code
_entity_poly.pdbx_strand_id
1 'polypeptide(L)'
;MARIRIEDIQAEIAPDNWKLLSDTYENLDKELVFECNEGHKVYAPWKTIRQKRECPICKQNFKKLNDLTIIQKPKDKKRVLALDQATHISGWSIFDDEDLIKFGLYETTLKETEERINEVKNWLINMALNWKPDYIYIEDIQLQQHSKKIVEEPDNIVGVTTYKVLAQLQGVLIDTAYELKIPFRVVSPSTWRAHFKINGKTKADKKKSAQLKVKEWYDVSVTNDEADAVCIGRYGADKIKISNEIVEWGE
;
A
#
# COMPACT_ATOMS: atom_id res chain seq x y z
N MET A 1 27.74 33.90 -12.63
CA MET A 1 27.13 32.59 -12.27
C MET A 1 28.14 31.51 -12.57
N ALA A 2 28.37 30.59 -11.64
CA ALA A 2 29.27 29.46 -11.87
C ALA A 2 28.74 28.58 -13.02
N ARG A 3 29.66 28.02 -13.83
CA ARG A 3 29.30 27.09 -14.91
C ARG A 3 28.79 25.79 -14.29
N ILE A 4 27.52 25.47 -14.52
CA ILE A 4 26.90 24.22 -14.08
C ILE A 4 27.53 23.07 -14.85
N ARG A 5 28.02 22.06 -14.14
CA ARG A 5 28.48 20.80 -14.71
C ARG A 5 27.42 19.71 -14.60
N ILE A 6 27.54 18.67 -15.41
CA ILE A 6 26.55 17.59 -15.41
C ILE A 6 26.54 16.81 -14.08
N GLU A 7 27.69 16.74 -13.40
CA GLU A 7 27.81 16.12 -12.08
C GLU A 7 27.07 16.94 -11.01
N ASP A 8 27.02 18.27 -11.15
CA ASP A 8 26.24 19.14 -10.27
C ASP A 8 24.74 18.85 -10.43
N ILE A 9 24.27 18.62 -11.67
CA ILE A 9 22.88 18.25 -11.96
C ILE A 9 22.55 16.90 -11.31
N GLN A 10 23.42 15.90 -11.48
CA GLN A 10 23.24 14.57 -10.88
C GLN A 10 23.15 14.64 -9.36
N ALA A 11 24.04 15.41 -8.72
CA ALA A 11 24.03 15.59 -7.28
C ALA A 11 22.78 16.34 -6.78
N GLU A 12 22.28 17.33 -7.53
CA GLU A 12 21.10 18.11 -7.17
C GLU A 12 19.81 17.28 -7.22
N ILE A 13 19.69 16.35 -8.19
CA ILE A 13 18.48 15.53 -8.37
C ILE A 13 18.46 14.23 -7.55
N ALA A 14 19.61 13.68 -7.17
CA ALA A 14 19.72 12.40 -6.48
C ALA A 14 18.94 12.31 -5.15
N PRO A 15 18.88 13.34 -4.28
CA PRO A 15 18.10 13.29 -3.03
C PRO A 15 16.60 13.03 -3.24
N ASP A 16 16.05 13.40 -4.41
CA ASP A 16 14.64 13.19 -4.74
C ASP A 16 14.40 11.83 -5.42
N ASN A 17 15.41 10.96 -5.48
CA ASN A 17 15.42 9.70 -6.23
C ASN A 17 15.20 9.87 -7.75
N TRP A 18 15.57 11.02 -8.30
CA TRP A 18 15.64 11.22 -9.75
C TRP A 18 17.03 10.87 -10.27
N LYS A 19 17.11 10.38 -11.51
CA LYS A 19 18.37 10.08 -12.18
C LYS A 19 18.48 10.87 -13.48
N LEU A 20 19.68 11.28 -13.82
CA LEU A 20 19.99 11.85 -15.12
C LEU A 20 20.44 10.71 -16.03
N LEU A 21 19.75 10.52 -17.15
CA LEU A 21 20.08 9.51 -18.16
C LEU A 21 20.92 10.07 -19.31
N SER A 22 20.88 11.38 -19.54
CA SER A 22 21.78 12.05 -20.49
C SER A 22 23.23 12.02 -20.01
N ASP A 23 24.15 11.83 -20.95
CA ASP A 23 25.60 11.81 -20.77
C ASP A 23 26.24 13.20 -20.94
N THR A 24 25.54 14.13 -21.58
CA THR A 24 26.03 15.45 -21.94
C THR A 24 25.07 16.55 -21.50
N TYR A 25 25.63 17.71 -21.12
CA TYR A 25 24.89 18.92 -20.76
C TYR A 25 25.52 20.13 -21.46
N GLU A 26 24.73 20.77 -22.31
CA GLU A 26 25.16 21.95 -23.07
C GLU A 26 24.79 23.26 -22.34
N ASN A 27 23.50 23.44 -22.04
CA ASN A 27 22.95 24.65 -21.44
C ASN A 27 21.56 24.39 -20.82
N LEU A 28 21.01 25.41 -20.18
CA LEU A 28 19.76 25.36 -19.41
C LEU A 28 18.50 24.98 -20.22
N ASP A 29 18.46 25.34 -21.50
CA ASP A 29 17.29 25.23 -22.36
C ASP A 29 17.35 24.00 -23.28
N LYS A 30 18.52 23.35 -23.40
CA LYS A 30 18.68 22.08 -24.09
C LYS A 30 18.02 20.94 -23.32
N GLU A 31 17.34 20.08 -24.07
CA GLU A 31 16.66 18.92 -23.53
C GLU A 31 17.65 17.93 -22.92
N LEU A 32 17.29 17.41 -21.75
CA LEU A 32 17.94 16.28 -21.10
C LEU A 32 16.90 15.19 -20.84
N VAL A 33 17.39 13.97 -20.68
CA VAL A 33 16.58 12.81 -20.31
C VAL A 33 16.81 12.50 -18.84
N PHE A 34 15.73 12.52 -18.07
CA PHE A 34 15.72 12.15 -16.66
C PHE A 34 14.88 10.89 -16.44
N GLU A 35 15.12 10.19 -15.34
CA GLU A 35 14.25 9.15 -14.79
C GLU A 35 13.69 9.67 -13.46
N CYS A 36 12.36 9.75 -13.32
CA CYS A 36 11.76 10.14 -12.04
C CYS A 36 11.83 9.01 -11.01
N ASN A 37 11.46 9.31 -9.77
CA ASN A 37 11.41 8.35 -8.67
C ASN A 37 10.47 7.14 -8.91
N GLU A 38 9.52 7.25 -9.83
CA GLU A 38 8.61 6.18 -10.26
C GLU A 38 9.13 5.40 -11.48
N GLY A 39 10.31 5.75 -12.02
CA GLY A 39 10.95 5.08 -13.14
C GLY A 39 10.53 5.58 -14.53
N HIS A 40 9.76 6.67 -14.61
CA HIS A 40 9.36 7.24 -15.91
C HIS A 40 10.46 8.10 -16.52
N LYS A 41 10.61 8.02 -17.84
CA LYS A 41 11.49 8.92 -18.60
C LYS A 41 10.83 10.28 -18.77
N VAL A 42 11.55 11.33 -18.37
CA VAL A 42 11.13 12.73 -18.49
C VAL A 42 12.10 13.45 -19.41
N TYR A 43 11.57 13.95 -20.53
CA TYR A 43 12.31 14.73 -21.52
C TYR A 43 12.02 16.20 -21.25
N ALA A 44 13.00 16.90 -20.69
CA ALA A 44 12.83 18.29 -20.30
C ALA A 44 14.17 19.02 -20.22
N PRO A 45 14.20 20.35 -20.43
CA PRO A 45 15.39 21.15 -20.14
C PRO A 45 15.71 21.19 -18.64
N TRP A 46 16.99 21.35 -18.30
CA TRP A 46 17.41 21.48 -16.90
C TRP A 46 16.71 22.64 -16.19
N LYS A 47 16.49 23.76 -16.89
CA LYS A 47 15.75 24.92 -16.34
C LYS A 47 14.38 24.56 -15.78
N THR A 48 13.63 23.70 -16.47
CA THR A 48 12.29 23.28 -16.06
C THR A 48 12.36 22.36 -14.85
N ILE A 49 13.18 21.31 -14.92
CA ILE A 49 13.34 20.32 -13.85
C ILE A 49 13.86 20.97 -12.58
N ARG A 50 14.83 21.89 -12.69
CA ARG A 50 15.40 22.60 -11.54
C ARG A 50 14.38 23.48 -10.81
N GLN A 51 13.46 24.11 -11.54
CA GLN A 51 12.40 24.92 -10.95
C GLN A 51 11.35 24.05 -10.26
N LYS A 52 10.89 23.01 -10.96
CA LYS A 52 9.92 22.05 -10.43
C LYS A 52 10.19 20.68 -11.01
N ARG A 53 10.64 19.76 -10.14
CA ARG A 53 10.84 18.34 -10.46
C ARG A 53 9.50 17.63 -10.57
N GLU A 54 8.82 17.84 -11.69
CA GLU A 54 7.49 17.29 -11.96
C GLU A 54 7.56 16.29 -13.12
N CYS A 55 7.19 15.04 -12.86
CA CYS A 55 7.00 14.05 -13.92
C CYS A 55 5.58 14.21 -14.48
N PRO A 56 5.41 14.48 -15.79
CA PRO A 56 4.09 14.65 -16.40
C PRO A 56 3.23 13.38 -16.34
N ILE A 57 3.87 12.20 -16.33
CA ILE A 57 3.18 10.90 -16.18
C ILE A 57 2.71 10.72 -14.74
N CYS A 58 3.58 10.93 -13.74
CA CYS A 58 3.18 10.87 -12.33
C CYS A 58 2.09 11.89 -11.98
N LYS A 59 2.15 13.08 -12.58
CA LYS A 59 1.13 14.13 -12.37
C LYS A 59 -0.27 13.67 -12.79
N GLN A 60 -0.36 12.79 -13.78
CA GLN A 60 -1.63 12.19 -14.22
C GLN A 60 -2.03 10.97 -13.38
N ASN A 61 -1.11 10.40 -12.59
CA ASN A 61 -1.39 9.26 -11.72
C ASN A 61 -1.92 9.74 -10.35
N PHE A 62 -3.24 9.96 -10.27
CA PHE A 62 -3.93 10.47 -9.08
C PHE A 62 -3.79 9.60 -7.82
N LYS A 63 -3.30 8.37 -7.95
CA LYS A 63 -3.29 7.36 -6.87
C LYS A 63 -2.29 7.66 -5.74
N LYS A 64 -1.39 8.63 -5.94
CA LYS A 64 -0.40 9.07 -4.93
C LYS A 64 -0.48 10.55 -4.58
N LEU A 65 -1.55 11.25 -4.99
CA LEU A 65 -1.75 12.61 -4.53
C LEU A 65 -2.07 12.56 -3.03
N ASN A 66 -1.29 13.27 -2.22
CA ASN A 66 -1.49 13.54 -0.79
C ASN A 66 -2.77 14.34 -0.50
N ASP A 67 -3.73 14.31 -1.41
CA ASP A 67 -5.03 14.91 -1.21
C ASP A 67 -5.88 13.95 -0.35
N LEU A 68 -6.34 14.47 0.77
CA LEU A 68 -7.25 13.82 1.71
C LEU A 68 -8.68 13.73 1.15
N THR A 69 -8.86 13.99 -0.15
CA THR A 69 -10.15 13.92 -0.82
C THR A 69 -10.75 12.52 -0.71
N ILE A 70 -11.91 12.48 -0.06
CA ILE A 70 -12.78 11.31 -0.03
C ILE A 70 -13.52 11.25 -1.37
N ILE A 71 -13.26 10.21 -2.14
CA ILE A 71 -13.95 9.96 -3.42
C ILE A 71 -15.26 9.24 -3.12
N GLN A 72 -16.39 9.87 -3.47
CA GLN A 72 -17.71 9.27 -3.28
C GLN A 72 -17.85 7.99 -4.10
N LYS A 73 -18.40 6.94 -3.49
CA LYS A 73 -18.62 5.65 -4.13
C LYS A 73 -19.67 5.77 -5.24
N PRO A 74 -19.37 5.39 -6.50
CA PRO A 74 -20.39 5.25 -7.54
C PRO A 74 -21.47 4.25 -7.11
N LYS A 75 -22.72 4.47 -7.52
CA LYS A 75 -23.86 3.64 -7.05
C LYS A 75 -23.83 2.21 -7.62
N ASP A 76 -23.24 2.05 -8.79
CA ASP A 76 -23.14 0.82 -9.57
C ASP A 76 -21.93 -0.05 -9.18
N LYS A 77 -20.98 0.50 -8.43
CA LYS A 77 -19.76 -0.20 -8.05
C LYS A 77 -19.81 -0.74 -6.63
N LYS A 78 -19.13 -1.86 -6.39
CA LYS A 78 -18.89 -2.40 -5.05
C LYS A 78 -17.57 -1.87 -4.52
N ARG A 79 -17.58 -1.37 -3.28
CA ARG A 79 -16.38 -0.86 -2.62
C ARG A 79 -15.81 -1.81 -1.59
N VAL A 80 -14.52 -2.03 -1.67
CA VAL A 80 -13.74 -2.81 -0.72
C VAL A 80 -12.82 -1.88 0.05
N LEU A 81 -12.86 -1.97 1.38
CA LEU A 81 -11.81 -1.48 2.26
C LEU A 81 -10.97 -2.68 2.69
N ALA A 82 -9.66 -2.65 2.45
CA ALA A 82 -8.74 -3.71 2.87
C ALA A 82 -7.66 -3.19 3.82
N LEU A 83 -7.25 -4.07 4.75
CA LEU A 83 -6.31 -3.78 5.82
C LEU A 83 -5.20 -4.83 5.90
N ASP A 84 -3.95 -4.36 5.94
CA ASP A 84 -2.82 -5.07 6.54
C ASP A 84 -2.58 -4.43 7.91
N GLN A 85 -3.26 -4.96 8.93
CA GLN A 85 -3.35 -4.31 10.24
C GLN A 85 -2.18 -4.68 11.18
N ALA A 86 -1.60 -3.65 11.80
CA ALA A 86 -0.78 -3.78 13.00
C ALA A 86 -1.04 -2.60 13.95
N THR A 87 -0.57 -2.70 15.20
CA THR A 87 -0.92 -1.70 16.22
C THR A 87 -0.26 -0.34 16.02
N HIS A 88 0.87 -0.26 15.31
CA HIS A 88 1.60 1.01 15.10
C HIS A 88 1.44 1.57 13.70
N ILE A 89 1.59 0.73 12.68
CA ILE A 89 1.50 1.10 11.27
C ILE A 89 0.58 0.08 10.61
N SER A 90 -0.50 0.54 10.01
CA SER A 90 -1.45 -0.30 9.27
C SER A 90 -1.54 0.17 7.83
N GLY A 91 -1.31 -0.74 6.88
CA GLY A 91 -1.56 -0.49 5.48
C GLY A 91 -3.06 -0.58 5.19
N TRP A 92 -3.56 0.28 4.30
CA TRP A 92 -4.95 0.23 3.88
C TRP A 92 -5.14 0.55 2.39
N SER A 93 -6.20 0.01 1.80
CA SER A 93 -6.60 0.32 0.43
C SER A 93 -8.12 0.38 0.25
N ILE A 94 -8.56 1.18 -0.72
CA ILE A 94 -9.94 1.33 -1.18
C ILE A 94 -9.98 0.96 -2.65
N PHE A 95 -10.88 0.06 -2.99
CA PHE A 95 -11.18 -0.37 -4.34
C PHE A 95 -12.65 -0.12 -4.67
N ASP A 96 -12.94 0.33 -5.88
CA ASP A 96 -14.27 0.25 -6.49
C ASP A 96 -14.21 -0.75 -7.63
N ASP A 97 -14.78 -1.93 -7.41
CA ASP A 97 -14.53 -3.13 -8.22
C ASP A 97 -13.02 -3.31 -8.43
N GLU A 98 -12.53 -3.44 -9.67
CA GLU A 98 -11.10 -3.66 -9.95
C GLU A 98 -10.24 -2.39 -9.85
N ASP A 99 -10.85 -1.22 -9.71
CA ASP A 99 -10.16 0.06 -9.70
C ASP A 99 -9.62 0.41 -8.31
N LEU A 100 -8.29 0.49 -8.18
CA LEU A 100 -7.65 1.06 -6.99
C LEU A 100 -7.95 2.56 -6.90
N ILE A 101 -8.73 2.95 -5.90
CA ILE A 101 -9.18 4.33 -5.67
C ILE A 101 -8.21 5.09 -4.77
N LYS A 102 -7.83 4.49 -3.64
CA LYS A 102 -6.93 5.10 -2.66
C LYS A 102 -6.21 4.03 -1.87
N PHE A 103 -5.03 4.34 -1.38
CA PHE A 103 -4.31 3.53 -0.41
C PHE A 103 -3.43 4.43 0.44
N GLY A 104 -2.88 3.88 1.51
CA GLY A 104 -1.87 4.56 2.31
C GLY A 104 -1.55 3.81 3.59
N LEU A 105 -0.91 4.55 4.49
CA LEU A 105 -0.59 4.11 5.83
C LEU A 105 -1.45 4.87 6.83
N TYR A 106 -1.88 4.16 7.88
CA TYR A 106 -2.26 4.75 9.14
C TYR A 106 -1.14 4.51 10.14
N GLU A 107 -0.73 5.54 10.89
CA GLU A 107 0.38 5.47 11.83
C GLU A 107 0.01 6.12 13.17
N THR A 108 0.45 5.52 14.28
CA THR A 108 0.30 6.07 15.63
C THR A 108 1.59 5.98 16.44
N THR A 109 1.81 7.00 17.27
CA THR A 109 2.95 7.10 18.20
C THR A 109 2.57 6.77 19.65
N LEU A 110 1.33 6.34 19.91
CA LEU A 110 0.85 5.99 21.25
C LEU A 110 1.65 4.81 21.84
N LYS A 111 1.91 4.91 23.15
CA LYS A 111 2.81 3.99 23.86
C LYS A 111 2.09 2.76 24.40
N GLU A 112 0.86 2.91 24.88
CA GLU A 112 0.11 1.82 25.48
C GLU A 112 -0.63 1.01 24.40
N THR A 113 -0.73 -0.30 24.61
CA THR A 113 -1.27 -1.22 23.60
C THR A 113 -2.76 -1.02 23.40
N GLU A 114 -3.48 -0.86 24.50
CA GLU A 114 -4.93 -0.66 24.56
C GLU A 114 -5.31 0.67 23.88
N GLU A 115 -4.51 1.72 24.10
CA GLU A 115 -4.69 3.01 23.45
C GLU A 115 -4.54 2.89 21.93
N ARG A 116 -3.48 2.23 21.46
CA ARG A 116 -3.27 1.97 20.03
C ARG A 116 -4.42 1.18 19.41
N ILE A 117 -4.86 0.10 20.05
CA ILE A 117 -5.96 -0.73 19.55
C ILE A 117 -7.25 0.09 19.45
N ASN A 118 -7.57 0.89 20.47
CA ASN A 118 -8.73 1.77 20.45
C ASN A 118 -8.62 2.86 19.37
N GLU A 119 -7.41 3.38 19.13
CA GLU A 119 -7.18 4.37 18.07
C GLU A 119 -7.40 3.76 16.67
N VAL A 120 -6.88 2.56 16.41
CA VAL A 120 -7.13 1.84 15.14
C VAL A 120 -8.61 1.53 14.96
N LYS A 121 -9.34 1.17 16.05
CA LYS A 121 -10.82 1.03 16.03
C LYS A 121 -11.49 2.33 15.57
N ASN A 122 -11.16 3.46 16.20
CA ASN A 122 -11.75 4.75 15.85
C ASN A 122 -11.41 5.15 14.41
N TRP A 123 -10.19 4.87 13.97
CA TRP A 123 -9.78 5.06 12.59
C TRP A 123 -10.63 4.22 11.63
N LEU A 124 -10.85 2.93 11.90
CA LEU A 124 -11.71 2.06 11.08
C LEU A 124 -13.15 2.58 10.98
N ILE A 125 -13.73 3.05 12.08
CA ILE A 125 -15.07 3.66 12.09
C ILE A 125 -15.11 4.88 11.15
N ASN A 126 -14.12 5.76 11.23
CA ASN A 126 -14.03 6.92 10.34
C ASN A 126 -13.87 6.50 8.88
N MET A 127 -13.05 5.48 8.60
CA MET A 127 -12.89 4.94 7.26
C MET A 127 -14.21 4.39 6.71
N ALA A 128 -14.95 3.64 7.52
CA ALA A 128 -16.25 3.10 7.15
C ALA A 128 -17.29 4.20 6.86
N LEU A 129 -17.37 5.23 7.71
CA LEU A 129 -18.32 6.33 7.54
C LEU A 129 -18.03 7.18 6.29
N ASN A 130 -16.75 7.47 6.05
CA ASN A 130 -16.32 8.34 4.97
C ASN A 130 -16.32 7.61 3.62
N TRP A 131 -15.76 6.41 3.57
CA TRP A 131 -15.58 5.67 2.33
C TRP A 131 -16.77 4.78 1.98
N LYS A 132 -17.63 4.42 2.95
CA LYS A 132 -18.85 3.60 2.76
C LYS A 132 -18.57 2.29 2.00
N PRO A 133 -17.61 1.46 2.47
CA PRO A 133 -17.32 0.18 1.85
C PRO A 133 -18.52 -0.77 1.96
N ASP A 134 -18.71 -1.61 0.95
CA ASP A 134 -19.65 -2.74 1.00
C ASP A 134 -19.03 -3.95 1.71
N TYR A 135 -17.70 -4.07 1.66
CA TYR A 135 -16.96 -5.16 2.27
C TYR A 135 -15.66 -4.68 2.92
N ILE A 136 -15.31 -5.29 4.05
CA ILE A 136 -14.01 -5.11 4.70
C ILE A 136 -13.18 -6.39 4.60
N TYR A 137 -11.94 -6.29 4.11
CA TYR A 137 -10.99 -7.40 4.07
C TYR A 137 -9.85 -7.14 5.06
N ILE A 138 -9.59 -8.12 5.91
CA ILE A 138 -8.61 -8.04 7.00
C ILE A 138 -7.58 -9.15 6.81
N GLU A 139 -6.29 -8.87 6.94
CA GLU A 139 -5.29 -9.93 6.86
C GLU A 139 -5.39 -10.88 8.07
N ASP A 140 -5.20 -12.17 7.82
CA ASP A 140 -5.09 -13.17 8.88
C ASP A 140 -3.74 -13.09 9.59
N ILE A 141 -3.75 -13.37 10.90
CA ILE A 141 -2.55 -13.33 11.74
C ILE A 141 -1.89 -14.71 11.81
N GLN A 142 -0.56 -14.74 11.91
CA GLN A 142 0.19 -15.98 12.01
C GLN A 142 1.15 -15.94 13.19
N LEU A 143 1.17 -17.01 13.99
CA LEU A 143 2.14 -17.15 15.07
C LEU A 143 3.52 -17.40 14.46
N GLN A 144 4.43 -16.44 14.65
CA GLN A 144 5.82 -16.59 14.22
C GLN A 144 6.56 -17.52 15.18
N GLN A 145 6.86 -18.73 14.75
CA GLN A 145 7.77 -19.63 15.47
C GLN A 145 9.20 -19.24 15.16
N HIS A 146 9.95 -18.79 16.16
CA HIS A 146 11.40 -18.66 16.01
C HIS A 146 11.99 -20.08 15.94
N SER A 147 12.64 -20.41 14.83
CA SER A 147 13.25 -21.73 14.63
C SER A 147 14.33 -21.98 15.67
N LYS A 148 14.13 -23.02 16.48
CA LYS A 148 15.04 -23.57 17.50
C LYS A 148 16.51 -23.51 17.09
N LYS A 149 17.33 -22.83 17.90
CA LYS A 149 18.64 -23.37 18.30
C LYS A 149 18.60 -23.58 19.81
N ILE A 150 18.91 -24.81 20.18
CA ILE A 150 19.06 -25.40 21.51
C ILE A 150 19.49 -24.35 22.56
N VAL A 151 18.58 -23.93 23.44
CA VAL A 151 18.78 -23.69 24.88
C VAL A 151 17.42 -23.86 25.57
N GLU A 152 17.40 -24.54 26.70
CA GLU A 152 16.26 -24.60 27.62
C GLU A 152 16.05 -23.22 28.26
N GLU A 153 15.34 -22.26 27.62
CA GLU A 153 14.85 -21.00 28.22
C GLU A 153 13.91 -20.21 27.25
N PRO A 154 13.24 -19.10 27.67
CA PRO A 154 11.89 -18.71 27.24
C PRO A 154 11.82 -17.83 25.96
N ASP A 155 12.53 -18.21 24.90
CA ASP A 155 12.74 -17.34 23.73
C ASP A 155 11.51 -17.13 22.83
N ASN A 156 10.45 -17.95 22.94
CA ASN A 156 9.24 -17.76 22.12
C ASN A 156 8.20 -16.81 22.75
N ILE A 157 8.51 -16.18 23.89
CA ILE A 157 7.57 -15.26 24.56
C ILE A 157 7.22 -14.07 23.67
N VAL A 158 8.20 -13.48 22.96
CA VAL A 158 7.96 -12.28 22.15
C VAL A 158 7.01 -12.57 20.99
N GLY A 159 7.22 -13.67 20.27
CA GLY A 159 6.34 -14.09 19.16
C GLY A 159 4.91 -14.35 19.62
N VAL A 160 4.75 -14.98 20.79
CA VAL A 160 3.44 -15.23 21.41
C VAL A 160 2.78 -13.92 21.86
N THR A 161 3.53 -13.00 22.46
CA THR A 161 3.00 -11.70 22.90
C THR A 161 2.54 -10.85 21.72
N THR A 162 3.36 -10.73 20.67
CA THR A 162 2.96 -10.02 19.44
C THR A 162 1.73 -10.66 18.81
N TYR A 163 1.68 -12.00 18.72
CA TYR A 163 0.51 -12.70 18.19
C TYR A 163 -0.76 -12.40 19.01
N LYS A 164 -0.68 -12.41 20.35
CA LYS A 164 -1.82 -12.07 21.22
C LYS A 164 -2.31 -10.64 21.01
N VAL A 165 -1.39 -9.69 20.91
CA VAL A 165 -1.72 -8.27 20.66
C VAL A 165 -2.40 -8.11 19.30
N LEU A 166 -1.88 -8.76 18.25
CA LEU A 166 -2.49 -8.72 16.93
C LEU A 166 -3.85 -9.46 16.90
N ALA A 167 -4.03 -10.52 17.69
CA ALA A 167 -5.30 -11.21 17.84
C ALA A 167 -6.35 -10.33 18.55
N GLN A 168 -5.95 -9.58 19.57
CA GLN A 168 -6.81 -8.58 20.22
C GLN A 168 -7.22 -7.49 19.24
N LEU A 169 -6.28 -6.93 18.48
CA LEU A 169 -6.57 -5.95 17.44
C LEU A 169 -7.55 -6.53 16.40
N GLN A 170 -7.24 -7.69 15.83
CA GLN A 170 -8.08 -8.33 14.81
C GLN A 170 -9.50 -8.58 15.34
N GLY A 171 -9.63 -9.06 16.57
CA GLY A 171 -10.92 -9.24 17.24
C GLY A 171 -11.71 -7.94 17.34
N VAL A 172 -11.06 -6.84 17.75
CA VAL A 172 -11.69 -5.51 17.83
C VAL A 172 -12.14 -5.00 16.46
N LEU A 173 -11.35 -5.20 15.40
CA LEU A 173 -11.73 -4.77 14.05
C LEU A 173 -12.90 -5.60 13.49
N ILE A 174 -12.89 -6.91 13.74
CA ILE A 174 -13.97 -7.82 13.38
C ILE A 174 -15.28 -7.41 14.08
N ASP A 175 -15.23 -7.21 15.39
CA ASP A 175 -16.37 -6.78 16.19
C ASP A 175 -16.90 -5.42 15.71
N THR A 176 -16.01 -4.47 15.45
CA THR A 176 -16.36 -3.15 14.90
C THR A 176 -17.05 -3.26 13.53
N ALA A 177 -16.54 -4.10 12.62
CA ALA A 177 -17.18 -4.31 11.32
C ALA A 177 -18.60 -4.92 11.48
N TYR A 178 -18.76 -5.85 12.43
CA TYR A 178 -20.05 -6.43 12.78
C TYR A 178 -21.04 -5.42 13.37
N GLU A 179 -20.58 -4.53 14.26
CA GLU A 179 -21.37 -3.43 14.82
C GLU A 179 -21.86 -2.47 13.71
N LEU A 180 -20.97 -2.14 12.77
CA LEU A 180 -21.26 -1.28 11.62
C LEU A 180 -22.14 -1.95 10.54
N LYS A 181 -22.45 -3.24 10.69
CA LYS A 181 -23.21 -4.05 9.71
C LYS A 181 -22.54 -4.10 8.34
N ILE A 182 -21.21 -4.09 8.31
CA ILE A 182 -20.42 -4.22 7.08
C ILE A 182 -19.86 -5.65 7.01
N PRO A 183 -20.24 -6.45 5.99
CA PRO A 183 -19.67 -7.76 5.78
C PRO A 183 -18.13 -7.73 5.73
N PHE A 184 -17.48 -8.65 6.44
CA PHE A 184 -16.02 -8.73 6.46
C PHE A 184 -15.49 -10.13 6.13
N ARG A 185 -14.22 -10.18 5.73
CA ARG A 185 -13.47 -11.42 5.46
C ARG A 185 -12.06 -11.32 6.04
N VAL A 186 -11.66 -12.36 6.76
CA VAL A 186 -10.27 -12.56 7.18
C VAL A 186 -9.58 -13.41 6.12
N VAL A 187 -8.45 -12.96 5.58
CA VAL A 187 -7.77 -13.62 4.46
C VAL A 187 -6.31 -13.88 4.79
N SER A 188 -5.88 -15.13 4.61
CA SER A 188 -4.49 -15.47 4.90
C SER A 188 -3.51 -14.87 3.88
N PRO A 189 -2.29 -14.48 4.33
CA PRO A 189 -1.22 -14.07 3.43
C PRO A 189 -0.93 -15.07 2.32
N SER A 190 -1.03 -16.37 2.63
CA SER A 190 -0.80 -17.42 1.65
C SER A 190 -1.85 -17.46 0.54
N THR A 191 -3.11 -17.16 0.86
CA THR A 191 -4.23 -17.23 -0.06
C THR A 191 -4.12 -16.16 -1.15
N TRP A 192 -3.99 -14.89 -0.78
CA TRP A 192 -3.90 -13.81 -1.76
C TRP A 192 -2.57 -13.83 -2.50
N ARG A 193 -1.46 -14.25 -1.85
CA ARG A 193 -0.17 -14.43 -2.54
C ARG A 193 -0.23 -15.52 -3.60
N ALA A 194 -0.87 -16.65 -3.31
CA ALA A 194 -1.06 -17.71 -4.29
C ALA A 194 -1.93 -17.24 -5.47
N HIS A 195 -3.02 -16.52 -5.19
CA HIS A 195 -3.92 -15.96 -6.20
C HIS A 195 -3.18 -15.05 -7.20
N PHE A 196 -2.25 -14.21 -6.73
CA PHE A 196 -1.46 -13.32 -7.59
C PHE A 196 -0.09 -13.87 -8.02
N LYS A 197 0.21 -15.15 -7.72
CA LYS A 197 1.48 -15.79 -8.02
C LYS A 197 2.69 -15.02 -7.46
N ILE A 198 2.55 -14.48 -6.24
CA ILE A 198 3.61 -13.78 -5.52
C ILE A 198 4.59 -14.83 -4.98
N ASN A 199 5.74 -14.90 -5.62
CA ASN A 199 6.77 -15.92 -5.37
C ASN A 199 7.97 -15.29 -4.66
N GLY A 200 8.72 -16.11 -3.92
CA GLY A 200 9.95 -15.68 -3.26
C GLY A 200 10.48 -16.75 -2.31
N LYS A 201 11.82 -16.88 -2.22
CA LYS A 201 12.46 -17.84 -1.29
C LYS A 201 12.39 -17.32 0.14
N THR A 202 12.58 -16.02 0.32
CA THR A 202 12.56 -15.34 1.62
C THR A 202 11.29 -14.49 1.81
N LYS A 203 11.04 -14.05 3.05
CA LYS A 203 9.97 -13.08 3.35
C LYS A 203 10.20 -11.74 2.64
N ALA A 204 11.46 -11.31 2.52
CA ALA A 204 11.84 -10.08 1.82
C ALA A 204 11.56 -10.18 0.33
N ASP A 205 11.85 -11.33 -0.30
CA ASP A 205 11.56 -11.56 -1.72
C ASP A 205 10.07 -11.46 -2.01
N LYS A 206 9.23 -12.07 -1.14
CA LYS A 206 7.77 -12.04 -1.28
C LYS A 206 7.23 -10.62 -1.16
N LYS A 207 7.73 -9.84 -0.18
CA LYS A 207 7.38 -8.41 -0.03
C LYS A 207 7.76 -7.61 -1.29
N LYS A 208 8.97 -7.84 -1.82
CA LYS A 208 9.41 -7.18 -3.06
C LYS A 208 8.56 -7.57 -4.27
N SER A 209 8.19 -8.85 -4.39
CA SER A 209 7.31 -9.33 -5.46
C SER A 209 5.90 -8.72 -5.36
N ALA A 210 5.36 -8.49 -4.16
CA ALA A 210 4.11 -7.76 -3.97
C ALA A 210 4.24 -6.30 -4.44
N GLN A 211 5.29 -5.58 -4.03
CA GLN A 211 5.54 -4.20 -4.50
C GLN A 211 5.65 -4.11 -6.03
N LEU A 212 6.35 -5.06 -6.66
CA LEU A 212 6.49 -5.11 -8.12
C LEU A 212 5.15 -5.35 -8.81
N LYS A 213 4.28 -6.19 -8.23
CA LYS A 213 2.93 -6.40 -8.75
C LYS A 213 2.07 -5.14 -8.65
N VAL A 214 2.11 -4.44 -7.53
CA VAL A 214 1.41 -3.15 -7.37
C VAL A 214 1.90 -2.13 -8.38
N LYS A 215 3.22 -2.05 -8.61
CA LYS A 215 3.81 -1.18 -9.64
C LYS A 215 3.38 -1.57 -11.05
N GLU A 216 3.37 -2.86 -11.38
CA GLU A 216 2.89 -3.38 -12.66
C GLU A 216 1.42 -3.02 -12.91
N TRP A 217 0.56 -3.14 -11.90
CA TRP A 217 -0.87 -2.97 -12.02
C TRP A 217 -1.34 -1.52 -12.04
N TYR A 218 -0.68 -0.66 -11.26
CA TYR A 218 -1.19 0.67 -10.95
C TYR A 218 -0.16 1.78 -11.15
N ASP A 219 1.04 1.41 -11.61
CA ASP A 219 2.14 2.34 -11.89
C ASP A 219 2.52 3.22 -10.68
N VAL A 220 2.41 2.66 -9.48
CA VAL A 220 2.78 3.33 -8.21
C VAL A 220 3.79 2.50 -7.43
N SER A 221 4.83 3.16 -6.92
CA SER A 221 5.80 2.57 -6.00
C SER A 221 5.29 2.69 -4.58
N VAL A 222 5.30 1.59 -3.83
CA VAL A 222 4.66 1.50 -2.52
C VAL A 222 5.61 0.89 -1.49
N THR A 223 5.38 1.19 -0.21
CA THR A 223 6.01 0.51 0.93
C THR A 223 5.53 -0.94 1.04
N ASN A 224 6.08 -1.71 1.98
CA ASN A 224 5.66 -3.09 2.16
C ASN A 224 4.21 -3.18 2.66
N ASP A 225 3.86 -2.38 3.66
CA ASP A 225 2.55 -2.43 4.31
C ASP A 225 1.46 -1.88 3.37
N GLU A 226 1.78 -0.86 2.56
CA GLU A 226 0.89 -0.44 1.45
C GLU A 226 0.72 -1.54 0.39
N ALA A 227 1.80 -2.26 0.03
CA ALA A 227 1.72 -3.28 -1.01
C ALA A 227 0.84 -4.45 -0.60
N ASP A 228 0.98 -4.93 0.64
CA ASP A 228 0.18 -6.04 1.16
C ASP A 228 -1.30 -5.60 1.25
N ALA A 229 -1.59 -4.39 1.76
CA ALA A 229 -2.95 -3.85 1.80
C ALA A 229 -3.60 -3.68 0.42
N VAL A 230 -2.85 -3.21 -0.59
CA VAL A 230 -3.34 -3.10 -1.99
C VAL A 230 -3.59 -4.49 -2.58
N CYS A 231 -2.73 -5.47 -2.34
CA CYS A 231 -2.94 -6.84 -2.79
C CYS A 231 -4.20 -7.45 -2.15
N ILE A 232 -4.41 -7.26 -0.84
CA ILE A 232 -5.61 -7.75 -0.15
C ILE A 232 -6.88 -7.10 -0.72
N GLY A 233 -6.85 -5.79 -0.96
CA GLY A 233 -7.99 -5.05 -1.55
C GLY A 233 -8.34 -5.56 -2.94
N ARG A 234 -7.34 -5.72 -3.81
CA ARG A 234 -7.53 -6.29 -5.14
C ARG A 234 -8.08 -7.72 -5.07
N TYR A 235 -7.58 -8.54 -4.14
CA TYR A 235 -8.08 -9.90 -3.95
C TYR A 235 -9.56 -9.88 -3.56
N GLY A 236 -9.96 -8.99 -2.66
CA GLY A 236 -11.36 -8.82 -2.26
C GLY A 236 -12.25 -8.40 -3.43
N ALA A 237 -11.79 -7.45 -4.24
CA ALA A 237 -12.48 -7.01 -5.46
C ALA A 237 -12.70 -8.17 -6.45
N ASP A 238 -11.65 -8.95 -6.76
CA ASP A 238 -11.74 -10.11 -7.65
C ASP A 238 -12.78 -11.13 -7.15
N LYS A 239 -12.85 -11.36 -5.83
CA LYS A 239 -13.80 -12.32 -5.23
C LYS A 239 -15.25 -11.84 -5.29
N ILE A 240 -15.48 -10.55 -5.07
CA ILE A 240 -16.82 -9.97 -5.16
C ILE A 240 -17.34 -10.03 -6.59
N LYS A 241 -16.48 -9.72 -7.57
CA LYS A 241 -16.83 -9.83 -8.99
C LYS A 241 -17.28 -11.24 -9.36
N ILE A 242 -16.49 -12.25 -9.02
CA ILE A 242 -16.82 -13.67 -9.29
C ILE A 242 -18.18 -14.04 -8.65
N SER A 243 -18.45 -13.60 -7.42
CA SER A 243 -19.72 -13.90 -6.75
C SER A 243 -20.93 -13.27 -7.44
N ASN A 244 -20.78 -12.05 -7.99
CA ASN A 244 -21.87 -11.39 -8.72
C ASN A 244 -22.13 -12.08 -10.06
N GLU A 245 -21.07 -12.41 -10.81
CA GLU A 245 -21.20 -13.12 -12.09
C GLU A 245 -21.96 -14.44 -11.93
N ILE A 246 -21.64 -15.25 -10.90
CA ILE A 246 -22.32 -16.54 -10.66
C ILE A 246 -23.81 -16.39 -10.37
N VAL A 247 -24.22 -15.29 -9.71
CA VAL A 247 -25.63 -15.03 -9.39
C VAL A 247 -26.44 -14.61 -10.63
N GLU A 248 -25.79 -14.02 -11.66
CA GLU A 248 -26.46 -13.58 -12.89
C GLU A 248 -26.81 -14.71 -13.87
N TRP A 249 -26.26 -15.93 -13.72
CA TRP A 249 -26.56 -17.08 -14.59
C TRP A 249 -27.82 -17.87 -14.17
N GLY A 250 -28.74 -17.23 -13.45
CA GLY A 250 -29.88 -17.87 -12.79
C GLY A 250 -31.27 -17.38 -13.18
N GLU A 251 -31.43 -16.68 -14.31
CA GLU A 251 -32.74 -16.29 -14.88
C GLU A 251 -32.92 -16.76 -16.33
#